data_AF-A0A7V5PHA5-F1
#
_entry.id   AF-A0A7V5PHA5-F1
#
_cell.length_a   1.000
_cell.length_b   1.000
_cell.length_c   1.000
_cell.angle_alpha   90.00
_cell.angle_beta   90.00
_cell.angle_gamma   90.00
#
_symmetry.space_group_name_H-M   'P 1'
#
loop_
_entity.id
_entity.type
_entity.pdbx_description
1 polymer ?
#
loop_
_entity_poly.entity_id
_entity_poly.type
_entity_poly.pdbx_seq_one_letter_code
_entity_poly.pdbx_strand_id
1 'polypeptide(L)' 'MNTQDIKKAGLKVTLPRMKILEILERSEEHHHTAEDVYKALLEAGEEIGL' A
#
# COMPACT_ATOMS: atom_id res chain seq x y z
N MET A 1 0.04 -5.86 8.97
CA MET A 1 -1.30 -6.46 8.80
C MET A 1 -1.17 -7.72 7.98
N ASN A 2 -2.00 -8.72 8.26
CA ASN A 2 -1.99 -9.98 7.52
C ASN A 2 -2.93 -9.84 6.31
N THR A 3 -2.71 -10.59 5.23
CA THR A 3 -3.64 -10.72 4.07
C THR A 3 -5.11 -10.92 4.46
N GLN A 4 -5.36 -11.39 5.68
CA GLN A 4 -6.66 -11.54 6.31
C GLN A 4 -7.42 -10.20 6.45
N ASP A 5 -6.73 -9.09 6.69
CA ASP A 5 -7.39 -7.80 6.94
C ASP A 5 -8.01 -7.23 5.66
N ILE A 6 -7.32 -7.39 4.53
CA ILE A 6 -7.86 -7.07 3.20
C ILE A 6 -9.09 -7.92 2.89
N LYS A 7 -9.05 -9.23 3.18
CA LYS A 7 -10.21 -10.13 2.99
C LYS A 7 -11.38 -9.76 3.90
N LYS A 8 -11.13 -9.47 5.17
CA LYS A 8 -12.14 -9.04 6.15
C LYS A 8 -12.82 -7.73 5.72
N ALA A 9 -12.07 -6.83 5.08
CA ALA A 9 -12.59 -5.60 4.49
C ALA A 9 -13.40 -5.82 3.19
N GLY A 10 -13.58 -7.07 2.73
CA GLY A 10 -14.30 -7.38 1.50
C GLY A 10 -13.52 -7.06 0.21
N LEU A 11 -12.22 -6.80 0.32
CA LEU A 11 -11.37 -6.47 -0.81
C LEU A 11 -10.70 -7.74 -1.35
N LYS A 12 -10.64 -7.87 -2.68
CA LYS A 12 -9.82 -8.90 -3.32
C LYS A 12 -8.36 -8.66 -2.97
N VAL A 13 -7.67 -9.68 -2.48
CA VAL A 13 -6.22 -9.62 -2.24
C VAL A 13 -5.52 -9.52 -3.58
N THR A 14 -4.82 -8.41 -3.80
CA THR A 14 -4.00 -8.15 -4.99
C THR A 14 -2.64 -7.62 -4.55
N LEU A 15 -1.62 -7.81 -5.37
CA LEU A 15 -0.27 -7.32 -5.08
C LEU A 15 -0.24 -5.80 -4.84
N PRO A 16 -0.87 -4.94 -5.68
CA PRO A 16 -0.89 -3.50 -5.43
C PRO A 16 -1.46 -3.10 -4.06
N ARG A 17 -2.56 -3.74 -3.63
CA ARG A 17 -3.18 -3.45 -2.33
C ARG A 17 -2.28 -3.83 -1.16
N MET A 18 -1.57 -4.95 -1.27
CA MET A 18 -0.63 -5.37 -0.22
C MET A 18 0.55 -4.42 -0.12
N LYS A 19 1.10 -3.97 -1.25
CA LYS A 19 2.23 -3.03 -1.28
C LYS A 19 1.88 -1.66 -0.70
N ILE A 20 0.74 -1.10 -1.09
CA ILE A 20 0.25 0.16 -0.53
C ILE A 20 0.02 0.02 0.98
N LEU A 21 -0.60 -1.08 1.42
CA LEU A 21 -0.82 -1.31 2.85
C LEU A 21 0.50 -1.41 3.62
N GLU A 22 1.49 -2.13 3.10
CA GLU A 22 2.82 -2.23 3.71
C GLU A 22 3.51 -0.87 3.88
N ILE A 23 3.41 0.01 2.86
CA ILE A 23 3.94 1.38 2.94
C ILE A 23 3.28 2.16 4.07
N LEU A 24 1.94 2.12 4.15
CA LEU A 24 1.19 2.85 5.17
C LEU A 24 1.47 2.33 6.58
N GLU A 25 1.74 1.03 6.74
CA GLU A 25 2.04 0.43 8.04
C GLU A 25 3.46 0.69 8.55
N ARG A 26 4.40 0.85 7.62
CA ARG A 26 5.83 1.07 7.94
C ARG A 26 6.18 2.54 8.04
N SER A 27 5.32 3.44 7.56
CA SER A 27 5.55 4.86 7.61
C SER A 27 5.54 5.38 9.04
N GLU A 28 6.52 6.25 9.35
CA GLU A 28 6.55 7.00 10.60
C GLU A 28 5.51 8.14 10.59
N GLU A 29 5.10 8.60 9.39
CA GLU A 29 4.07 9.62 9.23
C GLU A 29 2.67 8.99 9.16
N HIS A 30 1.73 9.51 9.94
CA HIS A 30 0.35 9.01 9.95
C HIS A 30 -0.50 9.49 8.75
N HIS A 31 -0.07 10.53 8.05
CA HIS A 31 -0.85 11.17 6.98
C HIS A 31 -0.02 11.23 5.71
N HIS A 32 -0.61 10.75 4.61
CA HIS A 32 0.00 10.79 3.29
C HIS A 32 -1.00 11.30 2.27
N THR A 33 -0.51 12.08 1.30
CA THR A 33 -1.24 12.28 0.06
C THR A 33 -1.13 11.03 -0.82
N ALA A 34 -1.98 10.94 -1.84
CA ALA A 34 -1.85 9.87 -2.83
C ALA A 34 -0.52 9.96 -3.59
N GLU A 35 0.01 11.17 -3.79
CA GLU A 35 1.29 11.39 -4.46
C GLU A 35 2.47 10.88 -3.61
N ASP A 36 2.41 11.05 -2.28
CA ASP A 36 3.45 10.55 -1.38
C ASP A 36 3.53 9.01 -1.41
N VAL A 37 2.36 8.34 -1.38
CA VAL A 37 2.28 6.88 -1.50
C VAL A 37 2.83 6.42 -2.85
N TYR A 38 2.52 7.15 -3.93
CA TYR A 38 3.03 6.84 -5.26
C TYR A 38 4.55 7.00 -5.36
N LYS A 39 5.12 8.06 -4.79
CA LYS A 39 6.58 8.26 -4.74
C LYS A 39 7.28 7.15 -3.95
N ALA A 40 6.72 6.77 -2.80
CA ALA A 40 7.26 5.66 -2.01
C ALA A 40 7.27 4.32 -2.76
N LEU A 41 6.25 4.06 -3.59
CA LEU A 41 6.21 2.89 -4.47
C LEU A 41 7.31 2.93 -5.54
N LEU A 42 7.50 4.08 -6.19
CA LEU A 42 8.56 4.27 -7.19
C LEU A 42 9.95 4.10 -6.57
N GLU A 43 10.18 4.65 -5.38
CA GLU A 43 11.43 4.50 -4.63
C GLU A 43 11.72 3.05 -4.24
N ALA A 44 10.66 2.26 -3.96
CA ALA A 44 10.76 0.83 -3.71
C ALA A 44 10.95 -0.01 -4.99
N GLY A 45 10.93 0.60 -6.18
CA GLY A 45 11.01 -0.10 -7.47
C GLY A 45 9.74 -0.87 -7.82
N GLU A 46 8.61 -0.54 -7.20
CA GLU A 46 7.32 -1.19 -7.46
C GLU A 46 6.60 -0.46 -8.60
N GLU A 47 6.50 -1.10 -9.76
CA GLU A 47 5.72 -0.59 -10.89
C GLU A 47 4.23 -0.92 -10.71
N ILE A 48 3.50 -0.03 -10.05
CA ILE A 48 2.04 -0.09 -9.99
C ILE A 48 1.48 0.91 -11.00
N GLY A 49 1.04 0.39 -12.15
CA GLY A 49 0.32 1.19 -13.15
C GLY A 49 -1.06 1.63 -12.66
N LEU A 50 -1.51 2.80 -13.13
CA LEU A 50 -2.89 3.29 -13.01
C LEU A 50 -3.84 2.55 -13.94
#